data_AF-A0A539DQL5-F1
#
_entry.id   AF-A0A539DQL5-F1
#
_cell.length_a   1.000
_cell.length_b   1.000
_cell.length_c   1.000
_cell.angle_alpha   90.00
_cell.angle_beta   90.00
_cell.angle_gamma   90.00
#
_symmetry.space_group_name_H-M   'P 1'
#
loop_
_entity.id
_entity.type
_entity.pdbx_description
1 polymer ?
#
loop_
_entity_poly.entity_id
_entity_poly.type
_entity_poly.pdbx_seq_one_letter_code
_entity_poly.pdbx_strand_id
1 'polypeptide(L)'
;MKEDPMLVQPFRIHVPDDTLTDMFDRLARTRYVPTLGTVDRPGGLGGERLRALVDRWLRFDWRAEEARLNVFEHYTAEVNGHRLHFARLRPQRKAKHTVPLLLLHGWPSAFTEYLPLAELLSAGDAGSVGFDVIVPSLPGFVFSELPDATLTRREIAADLHTLMVNVLGFGRYGAFGGDIGGGAAMWIGVDNPDALIGLQLIHAPIPAAGTPLDDLEEVYLDAVDAYDRSDSGYSEIMLTRPDTIAAALADSPAGLLAWIVDKWHDWVDGDLGAAVDD
;
A
#
# COMPACT_ATOMS: atom_id res chain seq x y z
N MET A 1 -14.13 -25.65 0.05
CA MET A 1 -14.64 -25.51 1.43
C MET A 1 -15.46 -24.23 1.43
N LYS A 2 -16.74 -24.25 1.82
CA LYS A 2 -17.53 -23.02 1.88
C LYS A 2 -16.96 -22.16 3.00
N GLU A 3 -16.67 -20.90 2.71
CA GLU A 3 -16.29 -19.90 3.71
C GLU A 3 -17.30 -19.92 4.85
N ASP A 4 -16.83 -19.90 6.09
CA ASP A 4 -17.72 -19.72 7.23
C ASP A 4 -18.23 -18.26 7.18
N PRO A 5 -19.51 -18.02 6.90
CA PRO A 5 -20.05 -16.67 6.74
C PRO A 5 -20.02 -15.85 8.03
N MET A 6 -19.60 -16.42 9.17
CA MET A 6 -19.36 -15.66 10.40
C MET A 6 -17.98 -14.97 10.46
N LEU A 7 -17.00 -15.38 9.65
CA LEU A 7 -15.62 -14.84 9.72
C LEU A 7 -15.27 -13.85 8.59
N VAL A 8 -16.01 -13.88 7.47
CA VAL A 8 -15.79 -13.00 6.31
C VAL A 8 -17.10 -12.32 5.92
N GLN A 9 -17.12 -10.99 5.92
CA GLN A 9 -18.28 -10.18 5.60
C GLN A 9 -18.05 -9.40 4.29
N PRO A 10 -19.00 -9.45 3.33
CA PRO A 10 -18.93 -8.59 2.15
C PRO A 10 -18.80 -7.12 2.54
N PHE A 11 -17.90 -6.41 1.88
CA PHE A 11 -17.68 -5.00 2.08
C PHE A 11 -17.99 -4.25 0.78
N ARG A 12 -18.51 -3.03 0.90
CA ARG A 12 -18.72 -2.13 -0.23
C ARG A 12 -18.19 -0.76 0.16
N ILE A 13 -17.33 -0.21 -0.67
CA ILE A 13 -16.77 1.12 -0.45
C ILE A 13 -17.91 2.13 -0.60
N HIS A 14 -18.11 2.93 0.44
CA HIS A 14 -19.03 4.05 0.41
C HIS A 14 -18.52 5.16 1.34
N VAL A 15 -18.02 6.24 0.73
CA VAL A 15 -17.65 7.46 1.47
C VAL A 15 -18.87 8.38 1.54
N PRO A 16 -19.34 8.77 2.74
CA PRO A 16 -20.48 9.67 2.89
C PRO A 16 -20.35 11.01 2.15
N ASP A 17 -21.46 11.55 1.62
CA ASP A 17 -21.48 12.82 0.87
C ASP A 17 -20.97 14.02 1.69
N ASP A 18 -21.23 14.02 3.00
CA ASP A 18 -20.76 15.08 3.91
C ASP A 18 -19.24 15.04 4.09
N THR A 19 -18.64 13.85 4.12
CA THR A 19 -17.17 13.66 4.16
C THR A 19 -16.52 14.21 2.90
N LEU A 20 -17.08 13.92 1.72
CA LEU A 20 -16.56 14.47 0.46
C LEU A 20 -16.73 16.00 0.40
N THR A 21 -17.88 16.49 0.84
CA THR A 21 -18.16 17.93 0.89
C THR A 21 -17.16 18.65 1.78
N ASP A 22 -16.93 18.15 3.01
CA ASP A 22 -15.92 18.72 3.93
C ASP A 22 -14.51 18.68 3.32
N MET A 23 -14.13 17.57 2.69
CA MET A 23 -12.85 17.46 1.99
C MET A 23 -12.69 18.53 0.90
N PHE A 24 -13.67 18.68 0.01
CA PHE A 24 -13.62 19.68 -1.07
C PHE A 24 -13.63 21.12 -0.53
N ASP A 25 -14.40 21.40 0.52
CA ASP A 25 -14.42 22.71 1.18
C ASP A 25 -13.06 23.06 1.83
N ARG A 26 -12.35 22.07 2.37
CA ARG A 26 -10.99 22.26 2.90
C ARG A 26 -9.97 22.46 1.79
N LEU A 27 -10.05 21.69 0.71
CA LEU A 27 -9.20 21.87 -0.48
C LEU A 27 -9.36 23.27 -1.09
N ALA A 28 -10.59 23.76 -1.23
CA ALA A 28 -10.87 25.10 -1.77
C ALA A 28 -10.30 26.23 -0.87
N ARG A 29 -10.13 25.97 0.42
CA ARG A 29 -9.57 26.91 1.41
C ARG A 29 -8.09 26.67 1.72
N THR A 30 -7.40 25.89 0.88
CA THR A 30 -5.99 25.55 1.08
C THR A 30 -5.12 26.80 1.24
N ARG A 31 -4.30 26.81 2.28
CA ARG A 31 -3.25 27.81 2.49
C ARG A 31 -1.95 27.30 1.89
N TYR A 32 -1.52 27.92 0.81
CA TYR A 32 -0.30 27.55 0.11
C TYR A 32 0.92 28.23 0.71
N VAL A 33 2.03 27.50 0.77
CA VAL A 33 3.34 28.06 1.13
C VAL A 33 4.12 28.41 -0.14
N PRO A 34 4.90 29.51 -0.16
CA PRO A 34 5.82 29.79 -1.26
C PRO A 34 6.85 28.67 -1.41
N THR A 35 7.21 28.33 -2.65
CA THR A 35 8.32 27.40 -2.92
C THR A 35 9.62 27.98 -2.39
N LEU A 36 10.41 27.15 -1.71
CA LEU A 36 11.75 27.55 -1.27
C LEU A 36 12.65 27.75 -2.51
N GLY A 37 13.25 28.94 -2.65
CA GLY A 37 14.02 29.31 -3.84
C GLY A 37 15.45 28.74 -3.90
N THR A 38 15.83 27.84 -3.00
CA THR A 38 17.18 27.26 -2.95
C THR A 38 17.29 26.06 -3.89
N VAL A 39 17.86 26.28 -5.08
CA VAL A 39 18.03 25.25 -6.12
C VAL A 39 18.82 24.03 -5.60
N ASP A 40 19.87 24.25 -4.80
CA ASP A 40 20.73 23.17 -4.30
C ASP A 40 20.13 22.40 -3.12
N ARG A 41 18.99 22.87 -2.59
CA ARG A 41 18.24 22.23 -1.49
C ARG A 41 16.75 22.41 -1.75
N PRO A 42 16.18 21.63 -2.67
CA PRO A 42 14.74 21.67 -2.91
C PRO A 42 14.01 21.32 -1.61
N GLY A 43 12.96 22.07 -1.29
CA GLY A 43 12.18 21.89 -0.07
C GLY A 43 11.08 20.83 -0.19
N GLY A 44 11.24 19.85 -1.09
CA GLY A 44 10.20 18.92 -1.49
C GLY A 44 9.19 19.53 -2.48
N LEU A 45 7.95 19.05 -2.44
CA LEU A 45 6.86 19.49 -3.31
C LEU A 45 6.63 21.02 -3.24
N GLY A 46 6.93 21.73 -4.33
CA GLY A 46 6.76 23.18 -4.43
C GLY A 46 5.29 23.62 -4.39
N GLY A 47 5.05 24.85 -3.90
CA GLY A 47 3.69 25.40 -3.73
C GLY A 47 2.89 25.54 -5.02
N GLU A 48 3.55 25.78 -6.16
CA GLU A 48 2.90 25.83 -7.47
C GLU A 48 2.43 24.44 -7.92
N ARG A 49 3.26 23.41 -7.73
CA ARG A 49 2.88 22.03 -8.04
C ARG A 49 1.74 21.55 -7.13
N LEU A 50 1.79 21.87 -5.84
CA LEU A 50 0.69 21.57 -4.92
C LEU A 50 -0.61 22.25 -5.38
N ARG A 51 -0.56 23.51 -5.81
CA ARG A 51 -1.73 24.22 -6.34
C ARG A 51 -2.31 23.51 -7.56
N ALA A 52 -1.47 23.12 -8.52
CA ALA A 52 -1.92 22.39 -9.71
C ALA A 52 -2.62 21.06 -9.36
N LEU A 53 -2.06 20.32 -8.39
CA LEU A 53 -2.65 19.06 -7.92
C LEU A 53 -3.98 19.29 -7.18
N VAL A 54 -4.06 20.30 -6.31
CA VAL A 54 -5.32 20.67 -5.63
C VAL A 54 -6.38 21.11 -6.62
N ASP A 55 -6.02 21.91 -7.62
CA ASP A 55 -6.94 22.34 -8.68
C ASP A 55 -7.49 21.14 -9.45
N ARG A 56 -6.65 20.13 -9.74
CA ARG A 56 -7.08 18.89 -10.36
C ARG A 56 -7.99 18.08 -9.42
N TRP A 57 -7.62 17.97 -8.15
CA TRP A 57 -8.41 17.21 -7.17
C TRP A 57 -9.80 17.81 -6.96
N LEU A 58 -9.95 19.14 -6.97
CA LEU A 58 -11.25 19.83 -6.92
C LEU A 58 -12.21 19.46 -8.07
N ARG A 59 -11.70 18.90 -9.17
CA ARG A 59 -12.49 18.41 -10.32
C ARG A 59 -12.58 16.89 -10.39
N PHE A 60 -11.98 16.18 -9.45
CA PHE A 60 -11.93 14.72 -9.43
C PHE A 60 -13.30 14.15 -9.07
N ASP A 61 -13.80 13.23 -9.90
CA ASP A 61 -15.05 12.53 -9.64
C ASP A 61 -14.80 11.30 -8.75
N TRP A 62 -14.88 11.50 -7.43
CA TRP A 62 -14.78 10.40 -6.48
C TRP A 62 -15.85 9.34 -6.68
N ARG A 63 -17.06 9.70 -7.13
CA ARG A 63 -18.15 8.71 -7.30
C ARG A 63 -17.87 7.78 -8.48
N ALA A 64 -17.23 8.28 -9.54
CA ALA A 64 -16.74 7.44 -10.62
C ALA A 64 -15.65 6.46 -10.13
N GLU A 65 -14.70 6.94 -9.33
CA GLU A 65 -13.64 6.10 -8.78
C GLU A 65 -14.16 5.06 -7.77
N GLU A 66 -15.07 5.47 -6.88
CA GLU A 66 -15.76 4.58 -5.95
C GLU A 66 -16.54 3.48 -6.68
N ALA A 67 -17.20 3.82 -7.79
CA ALA A 67 -17.87 2.84 -8.63
C ALA A 67 -16.87 1.88 -9.31
N ARG A 68 -15.73 2.39 -9.79
CA ARG A 68 -14.65 1.58 -10.38
C ARG A 68 -14.06 0.60 -9.38
N LEU A 69 -13.77 1.04 -8.17
CA LEU A 69 -13.24 0.19 -7.10
C LEU A 69 -14.26 -0.90 -6.70
N ASN A 70 -15.54 -0.54 -6.58
CA ASN A 70 -16.60 -1.50 -6.24
C ASN A 70 -16.94 -2.52 -7.35
N VAL A 71 -16.25 -2.50 -8.50
CA VAL A 71 -16.29 -3.61 -9.47
C VAL A 71 -15.64 -4.87 -8.89
N PHE A 72 -14.66 -4.70 -8.00
CA PHE A 72 -13.97 -5.80 -7.32
C PHE A 72 -14.79 -6.30 -6.13
N GLU A 73 -14.59 -7.58 -5.78
CA GLU A 73 -15.17 -8.13 -4.56
C GLU A 73 -14.30 -7.70 -3.37
N HIS A 74 -14.91 -6.99 -2.42
CA HIS A 74 -14.29 -6.59 -1.18
C HIS A 74 -14.90 -7.34 0.00
N TYR A 75 -14.08 -7.57 1.01
CA TYR A 75 -14.48 -8.23 2.23
C TYR A 75 -13.82 -7.57 3.44
N THR A 76 -14.42 -7.79 4.60
CA THR A 76 -13.80 -7.56 5.89
C THR A 76 -13.81 -8.84 6.72
N ALA A 77 -12.81 -9.02 7.57
CA ALA A 77 -12.71 -10.15 8.48
C ALA A 77 -12.08 -9.71 9.80
N GLU A 78 -12.52 -10.33 10.90
CA GLU A 78 -11.87 -10.17 12.21
C GLU A 78 -10.65 -11.07 12.28
N VAL A 79 -9.48 -10.49 12.55
CA VAL A 79 -8.23 -11.22 12.77
C VAL A 79 -7.53 -10.67 14.00
N ASN A 80 -7.14 -11.55 14.91
CA ASN A 80 -6.40 -11.20 16.12
C ASN A 80 -6.94 -9.97 16.89
N GLY A 81 -8.27 -9.78 16.89
CA GLY A 81 -8.96 -8.74 17.65
C GLY A 81 -9.19 -7.42 16.92
N HIS A 82 -8.91 -7.31 15.62
CA HIS A 82 -9.28 -6.14 14.83
C HIS A 82 -9.74 -6.52 13.41
N ARG A 83 -10.50 -5.62 12.78
CA ARG A 83 -11.05 -5.83 11.45
C ARG A 83 -10.03 -5.50 10.35
N LEU A 84 -9.78 -6.44 9.44
CA LEU A 84 -9.06 -6.20 8.19
C LEU A 84 -9.98 -6.16 6.98
N HIS A 85 -9.72 -5.24 6.07
CA HIS A 85 -10.28 -5.20 4.73
C HIS A 85 -9.36 -5.90 3.73
N PHE A 86 -9.94 -6.58 2.74
CA PHE A 86 -9.22 -7.07 1.57
C PHE A 86 -10.09 -7.11 0.32
N ALA A 87 -9.49 -6.83 -0.83
CA ALA A 87 -10.05 -7.16 -2.13
C ALA A 87 -9.68 -8.61 -2.50
N ARG A 88 -10.57 -9.31 -3.20
CA ARG A 88 -10.32 -10.66 -3.70
C ARG A 88 -10.69 -10.79 -5.16
N LEU A 89 -9.78 -11.35 -5.95
CA LEU A 89 -10.00 -11.64 -7.36
C LEU A 89 -9.82 -13.13 -7.59
N ARG A 90 -10.93 -13.83 -7.82
CA ARG A 90 -10.95 -15.27 -8.09
C ARG A 90 -10.48 -15.57 -9.52
N PRO A 91 -9.93 -16.76 -9.80
CA PRO A 91 -9.54 -17.14 -11.15
C PRO A 91 -10.70 -17.01 -12.14
N GLN A 92 -10.50 -16.27 -13.24
CA GLN A 92 -11.55 -16.05 -14.25
C GLN A 92 -11.69 -17.24 -15.21
N ARG A 93 -10.66 -18.08 -15.31
CA ARG A 93 -10.63 -19.27 -16.15
C ARG A 93 -10.62 -20.54 -15.30
N LYS A 94 -11.19 -21.61 -15.83
CA LYS A 94 -11.15 -22.92 -15.19
C LYS A 94 -9.72 -23.45 -15.15
N ALA A 95 -9.17 -23.59 -13.95
CA ALA A 95 -7.86 -24.17 -13.73
C ALA A 95 -7.96 -25.59 -13.14
N LYS A 96 -6.90 -26.40 -13.30
CA LYS A 96 -6.76 -27.70 -12.60
C LYS A 96 -6.34 -27.50 -11.15
N HIS A 97 -5.52 -26.48 -10.90
CA HIS A 97 -5.04 -26.09 -9.59
C HIS A 97 -5.24 -24.60 -9.39
N THR A 98 -5.74 -24.21 -8.22
CA THR A 98 -5.84 -22.81 -7.82
C THR A 98 -4.78 -22.51 -6.79
N VAL A 99 -3.97 -21.49 -7.03
CA VAL A 99 -2.91 -21.03 -6.12
C VAL A 99 -3.36 -19.72 -5.47
N PRO A 100 -3.52 -19.67 -4.14
CA PRO A 100 -3.80 -18.42 -3.45
C PRO A 100 -2.55 -17.53 -3.47
N LEU A 101 -2.72 -16.24 -3.78
CA LEU A 101 -1.65 -15.24 -3.76
C LEU A 101 -2.02 -14.10 -2.82
N LEU A 102 -1.09 -13.73 -1.95
CA LEU A 102 -1.20 -12.58 -1.05
C LEU A 102 -0.32 -11.44 -1.58
N LEU A 103 -0.91 -10.31 -1.97
CA LEU A 103 -0.19 -9.14 -2.47
C LEU A 103 -0.21 -8.02 -1.42
N LEU A 104 0.97 -7.64 -0.91
CA LEU A 104 1.10 -6.73 0.22
C LEU A 104 1.72 -5.40 -0.20
N HIS A 105 0.96 -4.33 0.05
CA HIS A 105 1.40 -2.94 -0.15
C HIS A 105 2.27 -2.43 0.99
N GLY A 106 2.76 -1.19 0.86
CA GLY A 106 3.52 -0.47 1.86
C GLY A 106 2.93 0.90 2.18
N TRP A 107 3.79 1.84 2.55
CA TRP A 107 3.49 3.26 2.71
C TRP A 107 4.32 4.09 1.73
N PRO A 108 3.78 5.17 1.11
CA PRO A 108 2.40 5.68 1.19
C PRO A 108 1.46 5.00 0.17
N SER A 109 1.71 3.73 -0.13
CA SER A 109 0.91 2.90 -1.04
C SER A 109 -0.41 2.42 -0.41
N ALA A 110 -1.29 1.87 -1.22
CA ALA A 110 -2.55 1.26 -0.79
C ALA A 110 -2.86 0.00 -1.62
N PHE A 111 -3.83 -0.79 -1.15
CA PHE A 111 -4.32 -1.99 -1.85
C PHE A 111 -4.73 -1.70 -3.32
N THR A 112 -5.14 -0.47 -3.61
CA THR A 112 -5.59 -0.02 -4.94
C THR A 112 -4.50 -0.13 -6.01
N GLU A 113 -3.23 0.07 -5.65
CA GLU A 113 -2.09 -0.03 -6.58
C GLU A 113 -1.88 -1.46 -7.09
N TYR A 114 -2.33 -2.46 -6.34
CA TYR A 114 -2.19 -3.87 -6.68
C TYR A 114 -3.38 -4.44 -7.46
N LEU A 115 -4.49 -3.70 -7.59
CA LEU A 115 -5.68 -4.18 -8.31
C LEU A 115 -5.38 -4.50 -9.78
N PRO A 116 -4.66 -3.65 -10.56
CA PRO A 116 -4.32 -4.00 -11.95
C PRO A 116 -3.48 -5.27 -12.07
N LEU A 117 -2.53 -5.49 -11.15
CA LEU A 117 -1.74 -6.72 -11.10
C LEU A 117 -2.61 -7.93 -10.73
N ALA A 118 -3.50 -7.77 -9.75
CA ALA A 118 -4.42 -8.82 -9.34
C ALA A 118 -5.39 -9.21 -10.47
N GLU A 119 -5.84 -8.26 -11.29
CA GLU A 119 -6.65 -8.52 -12.48
C GLU A 119 -5.90 -9.37 -13.48
N LEU A 120 -4.66 -9.01 -13.82
CA LEU A 120 -3.81 -9.77 -14.73
C LEU A 120 -3.55 -11.20 -14.22
N LEU A 121 -3.24 -11.34 -12.93
CA LEU A 121 -3.00 -12.64 -12.29
C LEU A 121 -4.27 -13.50 -12.26
N SER A 122 -5.42 -12.93 -11.90
CA SER A 122 -6.69 -13.65 -11.84
C SER A 122 -7.23 -14.04 -13.22
N ALA A 123 -6.94 -13.25 -14.26
CA ALA A 123 -7.23 -13.59 -15.65
C ALA A 123 -6.40 -14.79 -16.14
N GLY A 124 -5.12 -14.84 -15.71
CA GLY A 124 -4.18 -15.92 -15.98
C GLY A 124 -3.87 -16.16 -17.46
N ASP A 125 -3.07 -17.19 -17.74
CA ASP A 125 -2.89 -17.73 -19.08
C ASP A 125 -3.87 -18.89 -19.36
N ALA A 126 -3.87 -19.45 -20.58
CA ALA A 126 -4.64 -20.66 -20.88
C ALA A 126 -3.92 -21.91 -20.32
N GLY A 127 -3.62 -21.90 -19.03
CA GLY A 127 -2.80 -22.89 -18.34
C GLY A 127 -3.57 -23.82 -17.41
N SER A 128 -2.81 -24.60 -16.64
CA SER A 128 -3.35 -25.51 -15.62
C SER A 128 -3.51 -24.87 -14.24
N VAL A 129 -2.96 -23.67 -14.04
CA VAL A 129 -2.94 -22.95 -12.76
C VAL A 129 -3.76 -21.66 -12.90
N GLY A 130 -4.63 -21.40 -11.93
CA GLY A 130 -5.33 -20.13 -11.78
C GLY A 130 -4.99 -19.51 -10.43
N PHE A 131 -5.01 -18.18 -10.33
CA PHE A 131 -4.66 -17.49 -9.10
C PHE A 131 -5.90 -16.92 -8.40
N ASP A 132 -6.01 -17.21 -7.10
CA ASP A 132 -6.99 -16.59 -6.20
C ASP A 132 -6.27 -15.49 -5.42
N VAL A 133 -6.43 -14.26 -5.86
CA VAL A 133 -5.57 -13.14 -5.44
C VAL A 133 -6.24 -12.38 -4.31
N ILE A 134 -5.54 -12.25 -3.19
CA ILE A 134 -5.95 -11.53 -1.98
C ILE A 134 -5.08 -10.29 -1.84
N VAL A 135 -5.72 -9.13 -1.80
CA VAL A 135 -5.07 -7.82 -1.68
C VAL A 135 -5.61 -7.11 -0.44
N PRO A 136 -5.03 -7.34 0.74
CA PRO A 136 -5.47 -6.70 1.97
C PRO A 136 -5.09 -5.22 2.00
N SER A 137 -5.89 -4.43 2.71
CA SER A 137 -5.37 -3.23 3.35
C SER A 137 -4.65 -3.67 4.62
N LEU A 138 -3.39 -3.29 4.80
CA LEU A 138 -2.64 -3.59 6.02
C LEU A 138 -3.37 -3.04 7.28
N PRO A 139 -3.14 -3.60 8.48
CA PRO A 139 -3.72 -3.05 9.72
C PRO A 139 -3.47 -1.53 9.84
N GLY A 140 -4.52 -0.75 10.08
CA GLY A 140 -4.46 0.71 10.13
C GLY A 140 -4.40 1.44 8.79
N PHE A 141 -4.48 0.72 7.66
CA PHE A 141 -4.53 1.32 6.32
C PHE A 141 -5.93 1.28 5.73
N VAL A 142 -6.33 2.41 5.13
CA VAL A 142 -7.54 2.59 4.32
C VAL A 142 -8.83 2.09 5.01
N PHE A 143 -9.30 0.88 4.70
CA PHE A 143 -10.54 0.32 5.23
C PHE A 143 -10.33 -0.73 6.33
N SER A 144 -9.08 -1.08 6.63
CA SER A 144 -8.74 -1.88 7.81
C SER A 144 -8.78 -0.99 9.05
N GLU A 145 -9.24 -1.56 10.16
CA GLU A 145 -9.33 -0.88 11.43
C GLU A 145 -7.94 -0.42 11.91
N LEU A 146 -7.92 0.76 12.55
CA LEU A 146 -6.73 1.27 13.23
C LEU A 146 -6.53 0.47 14.53
N PRO A 147 -5.41 -0.25 14.69
CA PRO A 147 -5.16 -0.99 15.92
C PRO A 147 -5.00 -0.06 17.13
N ASP A 148 -5.41 -0.51 18.30
CA ASP A 148 -5.28 0.24 19.58
C ASP A 148 -3.81 0.49 19.99
N ALA A 149 -2.88 -0.32 19.46
CA ALA A 149 -1.46 -0.23 19.75
C ALA A 149 -0.63 -0.35 18.47
N THR A 150 0.59 0.17 18.50
CA THR A 150 1.54 0.04 17.39
C THR A 150 1.84 -1.42 17.10
N LEU A 151 1.77 -1.81 15.82
CA LEU A 151 2.14 -3.14 15.37
C LEU A 151 3.54 -3.15 14.75
N THR A 152 4.30 -4.18 15.07
CA THR A 152 5.51 -4.55 14.36
C THR A 152 5.17 -5.27 13.05
N ARG A 153 6.13 -5.31 12.12
CA ARG A 153 6.00 -6.09 10.87
C ARG A 153 5.72 -7.58 11.11
N ARG A 154 6.19 -8.13 12.24
CA ARG A 154 5.93 -9.53 12.63
C ARG A 154 4.51 -9.75 13.13
N GLU A 155 3.93 -8.77 13.84
CA GLU A 155 2.52 -8.82 14.23
C GLU A 155 1.60 -8.67 13.02
N ILE A 156 1.91 -7.73 12.11
CA ILE A 156 1.22 -7.63 10.81
C ILE A 156 1.28 -8.97 10.06
N ALA A 157 2.44 -9.64 10.04
CA ALA A 157 2.59 -10.95 9.43
C ALA A 157 1.69 -12.02 10.06
N ALA A 158 1.53 -12.01 11.39
CA ALA A 158 0.65 -12.93 12.10
C ALA A 158 -0.83 -12.72 11.74
N ASP A 159 -1.26 -11.45 11.60
CA ASP A 159 -2.63 -11.11 11.17
C ASP A 159 -2.90 -11.60 9.75
N LEU A 160 -1.97 -11.33 8.83
CA LEU A 160 -2.06 -11.75 7.44
C LEU A 160 -2.02 -13.27 7.28
N HIS A 161 -1.22 -13.96 8.08
CA HIS A 161 -1.19 -15.43 8.10
C HIS A 161 -2.53 -16.00 8.61
N THR A 162 -3.07 -15.41 9.68
CA THR A 162 -4.38 -15.78 10.24
C THR A 162 -5.49 -15.58 9.21
N LEU A 163 -5.46 -14.46 8.47
CA LEU A 163 -6.38 -14.21 7.36
C LEU A 163 -6.30 -15.32 6.31
N MET A 164 -5.10 -15.67 5.85
CA MET A 164 -4.93 -16.66 4.78
C MET A 164 -5.33 -18.08 5.22
N VAL A 165 -4.89 -18.51 6.40
CA VAL A 165 -5.05 -19.91 6.83
C VAL A 165 -6.33 -20.14 7.62
N ASN A 166 -6.57 -19.34 8.67
CA ASN A 166 -7.67 -19.58 9.61
C ASN A 166 -8.99 -19.03 9.09
N VAL A 167 -8.96 -17.87 8.42
CA VAL A 167 -10.17 -17.23 7.89
C VAL A 167 -10.52 -17.75 6.50
N LEU A 168 -9.58 -17.73 5.56
CA LEU A 168 -9.81 -18.13 4.17
C LEU A 168 -9.58 -19.62 3.88
N GLY A 169 -8.97 -20.35 4.83
CA GLY A 169 -8.79 -21.80 4.73
C GLY A 169 -7.70 -22.24 3.74
N PHE A 170 -6.78 -21.34 3.36
CA PHE A 170 -5.68 -21.67 2.46
C PHE A 170 -4.56 -22.36 3.21
N GLY A 171 -4.43 -23.69 3.02
CA GLY A 171 -3.35 -24.45 3.65
C GLY A 171 -1.95 -24.06 3.17
N ARG A 172 -1.81 -23.59 1.93
CA ARG A 172 -0.57 -23.03 1.37
C ARG A 172 -0.87 -21.89 0.39
N TYR A 173 -0.02 -20.87 0.35
CA TYR A 173 -0.18 -19.69 -0.52
C TYR A 173 1.17 -19.11 -0.96
N GLY A 174 1.17 -18.36 -2.05
CA GLY A 174 2.30 -17.50 -2.44
C GLY A 174 2.16 -16.11 -1.83
N ALA A 175 3.27 -15.44 -1.52
CA ALA A 175 3.27 -14.08 -1.01
C ALA A 175 4.17 -13.17 -1.85
N PHE A 176 3.70 -11.94 -2.06
CA PHE A 176 4.44 -10.86 -2.70
C PHE A 176 4.41 -9.63 -1.79
N GLY A 177 5.51 -8.89 -1.69
CA GLY A 177 5.50 -7.59 -1.05
C GLY A 177 6.75 -6.75 -1.25
N GLY A 178 6.60 -5.45 -1.09
CA GLY A 178 7.68 -4.47 -0.91
C GLY A 178 7.43 -3.62 0.33
N ASP A 179 8.41 -2.82 0.75
CA ASP A 179 8.25 -1.87 1.85
C ASP A 179 7.72 -2.57 3.14
N ILE A 180 6.73 -2.02 3.85
CA ILE A 180 6.11 -2.63 5.05
C ILE A 180 5.58 -4.03 4.73
N GLY A 181 4.88 -4.19 3.60
CA GLY A 181 4.32 -5.46 3.15
C GLY A 181 5.37 -6.52 2.87
N GLY A 182 6.50 -6.15 2.27
CA GLY A 182 7.65 -7.05 2.07
C GLY A 182 8.27 -7.46 3.40
N GLY A 183 8.38 -6.52 4.34
CA GLY A 183 8.78 -6.78 5.71
C GLY A 183 7.89 -7.81 6.43
N ALA A 184 6.57 -7.66 6.30
CA ALA A 184 5.61 -8.62 6.84
C ALA A 184 5.70 -9.98 6.12
N ALA A 185 5.81 -9.99 4.78
CA ALA A 185 5.94 -11.21 3.99
C ALA A 185 7.17 -12.04 4.37
N MET A 186 8.29 -11.38 4.68
CA MET A 186 9.49 -12.05 5.23
C MET A 186 9.21 -12.70 6.57
N TRP A 187 8.52 -12.02 7.50
CA TRP A 187 8.15 -12.62 8.79
C TRP A 187 7.18 -13.79 8.65
N ILE A 188 6.27 -13.77 7.67
CA ILE A 188 5.49 -14.97 7.31
C ILE A 188 6.43 -16.12 6.92
N GLY A 189 7.46 -15.86 6.12
CA GLY A 189 8.44 -16.88 5.72
C GLY A 189 9.30 -17.42 6.86
N VAL A 190 9.64 -16.56 7.83
CA VAL A 190 10.38 -16.96 9.04
C VAL A 190 9.51 -17.81 9.96
N ASP A 191 8.29 -17.36 10.26
CA ASP A 191 7.45 -17.97 11.28
C ASP A 191 6.58 -19.12 10.76
N ASN A 192 6.23 -19.11 9.47
CA ASN A 192 5.27 -20.04 8.86
C ASN A 192 5.76 -20.60 7.50
N PRO A 193 6.99 -21.15 7.40
CA PRO A 193 7.58 -21.58 6.13
C PRO A 193 6.77 -22.67 5.42
N ASP A 194 6.12 -23.57 6.15
CA ASP A 194 5.34 -24.67 5.58
C ASP A 194 4.08 -24.20 4.83
N ALA A 195 3.55 -23.03 5.21
CA ALA A 195 2.39 -22.42 4.57
C ALA A 195 2.75 -21.67 3.27
N LEU A 196 4.03 -21.39 3.01
CA LEU A 196 4.44 -20.70 1.79
C LEU A 196 4.75 -21.67 0.64
N ILE A 197 4.25 -21.31 -0.54
CA ILE A 197 4.66 -21.90 -1.82
C ILE A 197 5.92 -21.19 -2.32
N GLY A 198 5.96 -19.87 -2.15
CA GLY A 198 7.08 -19.01 -2.51
C GLY A 198 6.86 -17.58 -2.02
N LEU A 199 7.96 -16.84 -1.90
CA LEU A 199 7.99 -15.45 -1.47
C LEU A 199 8.72 -14.61 -2.54
N GLN A 200 8.04 -13.60 -3.08
CA GLN A 200 8.61 -12.63 -4.03
C GLN A 200 8.72 -11.27 -3.34
N LEU A 201 9.91 -10.68 -3.34
CA LEU A 201 10.18 -9.37 -2.73
C LEU A 201 10.73 -8.41 -3.77
N ILE A 202 10.31 -7.14 -3.68
CA ILE A 202 10.88 -6.06 -4.51
C ILE A 202 11.80 -5.11 -3.73
N HIS A 203 11.74 -5.12 -2.39
CA HIS A 203 12.65 -4.40 -1.49
C HIS A 203 13.29 -5.40 -0.51
N ALA A 204 14.03 -6.38 -1.02
CA ALA A 204 14.67 -7.39 -0.18
C ALA A 204 15.79 -6.75 0.65
N PRO A 205 15.90 -7.04 1.96
CA PRO A 205 17.03 -6.58 2.75
C PRO A 205 18.30 -7.25 2.23
N ILE A 206 19.22 -6.46 1.69
CA ILE A 206 20.55 -6.95 1.32
C ILE A 206 21.34 -7.03 2.64
N PRO A 207 21.81 -8.22 3.05
CA PRO A 207 22.53 -8.33 4.31
C PRO A 207 23.79 -7.46 4.26
N ALA A 208 23.95 -6.58 5.25
CA ALA A 208 25.06 -5.63 5.41
C ALA A 208 26.46 -6.29 5.56
N ALA A 209 26.56 -7.62 5.42
CA ALA A 209 27.73 -8.42 5.76
C ALA A 209 28.56 -8.86 4.55
N GLY A 210 28.22 -8.42 3.32
CA GLY A 210 28.99 -8.71 2.12
C GLY A 210 29.86 -7.52 1.70
N THR A 211 31.13 -7.76 1.37
CA THR A 211 31.88 -6.83 0.52
C THR A 211 31.20 -6.79 -0.85
N PRO A 212 30.99 -5.60 -1.46
CA PRO A 212 30.53 -5.52 -2.85
C PRO A 212 31.36 -6.45 -3.74
N LEU A 213 30.68 -7.24 -4.57
CA LEU A 213 31.30 -8.23 -5.44
C LEU A 213 31.82 -7.59 -6.74
N ASP A 214 31.24 -6.46 -7.14
CA ASP A 214 31.64 -5.69 -8.32
C ASP A 214 31.31 -4.19 -8.21
N ASP A 215 31.78 -3.41 -9.20
CA ASP A 215 31.59 -1.96 -9.29
C ASP A 215 30.10 -1.56 -9.35
N LEU A 216 29.21 -2.42 -9.87
CA LEU A 216 27.78 -2.11 -9.96
C LEU A 216 27.11 -2.23 -8.59
N GLU A 217 27.51 -3.21 -7.79
CA GLU A 217 27.06 -3.33 -6.40
C GLU A 217 27.58 -2.18 -5.54
N GLU A 218 28.81 -1.69 -5.76
CA GLU A 218 29.31 -0.47 -5.09
C GLU A 218 28.46 0.75 -5.44
N VAL A 219 28.18 0.99 -6.73
CA VAL A 219 27.32 2.10 -7.17
C VAL A 219 25.92 2.01 -6.58
N TYR A 220 25.35 0.80 -6.50
CA TYR A 220 24.05 0.59 -5.89
C TYR A 220 24.05 0.92 -4.39
N LEU A 221 25.05 0.45 -3.63
CA LEU A 221 25.14 0.71 -2.19
C LEU A 221 25.40 2.18 -1.89
N ASP A 222 26.25 2.85 -2.68
CA ASP A 222 26.45 4.30 -2.58
C ASP A 222 25.16 5.08 -2.84
N ALA A 223 24.32 4.63 -3.79
CA ALA A 223 23.02 5.23 -4.06
C ALA A 223 22.04 5.03 -2.90
N VAL A 224 22.01 3.84 -2.29
CA VAL A 224 21.21 3.55 -1.08
C VAL A 224 21.65 4.44 0.09
N ASP A 225 22.96 4.53 0.36
CA ASP A 225 23.52 5.37 1.42
C ASP A 225 23.27 6.88 1.18
N ALA A 226 23.26 7.32 -0.08
CA ALA A 226 22.89 8.68 -0.44
C ALA A 226 21.41 8.95 -0.16
N TYR A 227 20.52 8.05 -0.58
CA TYR A 227 19.08 8.12 -0.38
C TYR A 227 18.70 8.16 1.11
N ASP A 228 19.24 7.25 1.93
CA ASP A 228 18.95 7.17 3.38
C ASP A 228 19.31 8.48 4.12
N ARG A 229 20.37 9.16 3.68
CA ARG A 229 20.79 10.44 4.26
C ARG A 229 19.89 11.61 3.86
N SER A 230 19.24 11.57 2.70
CA SER A 230 18.48 12.71 2.17
C SER A 230 16.97 12.62 2.40
N ASP A 231 16.39 11.41 2.45
CA ASP A 231 14.93 11.24 2.41
C ASP A 231 14.33 10.53 3.65
N SER A 232 15.11 10.29 4.70
CA SER A 232 14.62 9.60 5.92
C SER A 232 13.71 10.44 6.82
N GLY A 233 13.57 11.75 6.58
CA GLY A 233 12.86 12.67 7.47
C GLY A 233 11.38 12.32 7.73
N TYR A 234 10.68 11.81 6.71
CA TYR A 234 9.28 11.38 6.87
C TYR A 234 9.17 10.17 7.82
N SER A 235 10.11 9.23 7.71
CA SER A 235 10.13 8.00 8.49
C SER A 235 10.46 8.31 9.95
N GLU A 236 11.45 9.17 10.19
CA GLU A 236 11.86 9.60 11.54
C GLU A 236 10.70 10.27 12.32
N ILE A 237 9.92 11.15 11.67
CA ILE A 237 8.79 11.80 12.36
C ILE A 237 7.65 10.81 12.61
N MET A 238 7.36 9.91 11.67
CA MET A 238 6.32 8.88 11.84
C MET A 238 6.72 7.87 12.92
N LEU A 239 8.00 7.52 13.02
CA LEU A 239 8.53 6.60 14.03
C LEU A 239 8.48 7.21 15.44
N THR A 240 8.84 8.47 15.58
CA THR A 240 9.06 9.08 16.90
C THR A 240 7.86 9.85 17.44
N ARG A 241 7.01 10.42 16.56
CA ARG A 241 5.89 11.30 16.92
C ARG A 241 4.65 11.04 16.04
N PRO A 242 4.14 9.80 15.96
CA PRO A 242 3.05 9.43 15.05
C PRO A 242 1.77 10.28 15.27
N ASP A 243 1.34 10.46 16.52
CA ASP A 243 0.15 11.27 16.83
C ASP A 243 0.32 12.75 16.44
N THR A 244 1.54 13.27 16.52
CA THR A 244 1.82 14.67 16.18
C THR A 244 1.72 14.90 14.68
N ILE A 245 2.36 14.04 13.87
CA ILE A 245 2.27 14.14 12.42
C ILE A 245 0.85 13.83 11.93
N ALA A 246 0.17 12.86 12.54
CA ALA A 246 -1.23 12.56 12.23
C ALA A 246 -2.13 13.79 12.50
N ALA A 247 -2.00 14.43 13.66
CA ALA A 247 -2.76 15.65 13.96
C ALA A 247 -2.45 16.80 13.00
N ALA A 248 -1.21 16.91 12.51
CA ALA A 248 -0.82 17.93 11.54
C ALA A 248 -1.40 17.70 10.14
N LEU A 249 -1.52 16.43 9.72
CA LEU A 249 -1.99 16.06 8.38
C LEU A 249 -3.50 15.84 8.30
N ALA A 250 -4.14 15.36 9.38
CA ALA A 250 -5.55 14.94 9.38
C ALA A 250 -6.55 16.09 9.07
N ASP A 251 -6.22 17.32 9.44
CA ASP A 251 -7.10 18.48 9.24
C ASP A 251 -6.93 19.13 7.86
N SER A 252 -5.91 18.73 7.08
CA SER A 252 -5.55 19.34 5.81
C SER A 252 -5.40 18.32 4.68
N PRO A 253 -6.41 18.13 3.81
CA PRO A 253 -6.28 17.22 2.66
C PRO A 253 -5.16 17.66 1.71
N ALA A 254 -4.95 18.96 1.51
CA ALA A 254 -3.82 19.46 0.73
C ALA A 254 -2.46 19.20 1.41
N GLY A 255 -2.40 19.26 2.75
CA GLY A 255 -1.20 18.89 3.50
C GLY A 255 -0.88 17.40 3.37
N LEU A 256 -1.89 16.53 3.50
CA LEU A 256 -1.73 15.10 3.29
C LEU A 256 -1.34 14.76 1.83
N LEU A 257 -1.94 15.43 0.84
CA LEU A 257 -1.57 15.31 -0.56
C LEU A 257 -0.10 15.69 -0.78
N ALA A 258 0.33 16.82 -0.21
CA ALA A 258 1.72 17.24 -0.31
C ALA A 258 2.68 16.19 0.30
N TRP A 259 2.34 15.68 1.48
CA TRP A 259 3.13 14.68 2.20
C TRP A 259 3.31 13.37 1.41
N ILE A 260 2.24 12.90 0.75
CA ILE A 260 2.26 11.66 -0.03
C ILE A 260 2.95 11.88 -1.39
N VAL A 261 2.57 12.94 -2.12
CA VAL A 261 3.07 13.16 -3.49
C VAL A 261 4.55 13.56 -3.50
N ASP A 262 5.05 14.16 -2.43
CA ASP A 262 6.49 14.37 -2.24
C ASP A 262 7.27 13.05 -2.36
N LYS A 263 6.78 11.97 -1.75
CA LYS A 263 7.41 10.65 -1.82
C LYS A 263 7.20 9.99 -3.17
N TRP A 264 6.01 10.07 -3.73
CA TRP A 264 5.80 9.57 -5.08
C TRP A 264 6.75 10.25 -6.05
N HIS A 265 6.92 11.58 -5.97
CA HIS A 265 7.80 12.35 -6.84
C HIS A 265 9.22 11.79 -6.86
N ASP A 266 9.74 11.42 -5.70
CA ASP A 266 11.11 10.95 -5.55
C ASP A 266 11.28 9.44 -5.76
N TRP A 267 10.20 8.64 -5.65
CA TRP A 267 10.28 7.16 -5.63
C TRP A 267 9.82 6.48 -6.93
N VAL A 268 9.40 7.22 -7.94
CA VAL A 268 9.07 6.66 -9.26
C VAL A 268 10.24 6.81 -10.24
N ASP A 269 10.36 5.85 -11.16
CA ASP A 269 11.23 6.01 -12.32
C ASP A 269 10.58 7.00 -13.31
N GLY A 270 11.25 8.12 -13.59
CA GLY A 270 10.83 9.12 -14.59
C GLY A 270 10.09 10.33 -14.02
N ASP A 271 9.49 11.14 -14.89
CA ASP A 271 8.72 12.33 -14.48
C ASP A 271 7.31 11.91 -14.09
N LEU A 272 6.96 12.07 -12.82
CA LEU A 272 5.62 11.81 -12.31
C LEU A 272 4.53 12.62 -13.01
N GLY A 273 4.88 13.76 -13.62
CA GLY A 273 4.01 14.51 -14.52
C GLY A 273 3.50 13.65 -15.68
N ALA A 274 4.33 12.80 -16.27
CA ALA A 274 3.91 11.92 -17.36
C ALA A 274 2.97 10.79 -16.91
N ALA A 275 3.03 10.36 -15.64
CA ALA A 275 2.16 9.31 -15.08
C ALA A 275 0.85 9.86 -14.51
N VAL A 276 0.83 11.14 -14.12
CA VAL A 276 -0.36 11.81 -13.59
C VAL A 276 -1.09 12.56 -14.70
N ASP A 277 -0.43 13.21 -15.65
CA ASP A 277 -1.07 14.09 -16.65
C ASP A 277 -1.72 13.39 -17.87
N ASP A 278 -1.66 12.06 -17.94
CA ASP A 278 -2.45 11.24 -18.88
C ASP A 278 -3.77 10.70 -18.27
#